data_AF-A0A820JAA0-F1
#
_entry.id   AF-A0A820JAA0-F1
#
_cell.length_a   1.000
_cell.length_b   1.000
_cell.length_c   1.000
_cell.angle_alpha   90.00
_cell.angle_beta   90.00
_cell.angle_gamma   90.00
#
_symmetry.space_group_name_H-M   'P 1'
#
loop_
_entity.id
_entity.type
_entity.pdbx_description
1 polymer ?
#
loop_
_entity_poly.entity_id
_entity_poly.type
_entity_poly.pdbx_seq_one_letter_code
_entity_poly.pdbx_strand_id
1 'polypeptide(L)'
;MSYVDHTGNSIVIENTRTLGNSTVDMTGWSLRKTIDSKCTSIYKFPDNFNAKSRLPVRIIARNTSKKESTITRRDGETILIADTLPAWGIGKHATTQLLDEREDEQSIYIQTFA
;
A
#
# COMPACT_ATOMS: atom_id res chain seq x y z
N MET A 1 2.27 11.22 -0.11
CA MET A 1 2.73 10.83 -1.46
C MET A 1 2.84 9.30 -1.51
N SER A 2 2.63 8.64 -2.64
CA SER A 2 2.83 7.19 -2.78
C SER A 2 4.00 6.89 -3.71
N TYR A 3 4.84 5.92 -3.35
CA TYR A 3 6.00 5.49 -4.14
C TYR A 3 6.17 3.97 -4.02
N VAL A 4 6.54 3.33 -5.14
CA VAL A 4 6.81 1.89 -5.22
C VAL A 4 8.31 1.71 -5.39
N ASP A 5 8.92 0.85 -4.58
CA ASP A 5 10.35 0.57 -4.76
C ASP A 5 10.63 -0.03 -6.15
N HIS A 6 11.82 0.24 -6.68
CA HIS A 6 12.26 -0.25 -7.98
C HIS A 6 12.36 -1.78 -8.07
N THR A 7 12.18 -2.49 -6.94
CA THR A 7 12.25 -3.94 -6.85
C THR A 7 10.88 -4.62 -6.89
N GLY A 8 9.79 -3.84 -6.91
CA GLY A 8 8.42 -4.37 -6.93
C GLY A 8 8.05 -5.16 -5.68
N ASN A 9 8.73 -4.92 -4.56
CA ASN A 9 8.56 -5.68 -3.31
C ASN A 9 7.80 -4.91 -2.24
N SER A 10 7.83 -3.58 -2.28
CA SER A 10 7.06 -2.74 -1.37
C SER A 10 6.41 -1.55 -2.04
N ILE A 11 5.28 -1.14 -1.46
CA ILE A 11 4.56 0.09 -1.77
C ILE A 11 4.54 0.94 -0.52
N VAL A 12 4.88 2.21 -0.65
CA VAL A 12 4.79 3.18 0.44
C VAL A 12 3.64 4.12 0.15
N ILE A 13 2.78 4.33 1.15
CA ILE A 13 1.78 5.38 1.16
C ILE A 13 2.03 6.31 2.33
N GLU A 14 1.56 7.54 2.22
CA GLU A 14 1.74 8.54 3.26
C GLU A 14 0.48 9.40 3.34
N ASN A 15 -0.01 9.56 4.56
CA ASN A 15 -1.06 10.53 4.87
C ASN A 15 -0.45 11.95 4.85
N THR A 16 -0.76 12.71 3.80
CA THR A 16 -0.25 14.08 3.58
C THR A 16 -1.08 15.16 4.25
N ARG A 17 -2.09 14.81 5.07
CA ARG A 17 -2.90 15.81 5.78
C ARG A 17 -1.99 16.62 6.71
N THR A 18 -1.97 17.93 6.54
CA THR A 18 -1.05 18.86 7.21
C THR A 18 -1.54 19.34 8.57
N LEU A 19 -2.83 19.15 8.89
CA LEU A 19 -3.44 19.55 10.16
C LEU A 19 -3.14 18.52 11.26
N GLY A 20 -2.27 18.90 12.21
CA GLY A 20 -2.05 18.19 13.47
C GLY A 20 -1.68 16.70 13.34
N ASN A 21 -1.72 15.97 14.46
CA ASN A 21 -1.58 14.50 14.53
C ASN A 21 -2.80 13.78 13.89
N SER A 22 -3.25 14.24 12.73
CA SER A 22 -4.40 13.68 12.04
C SER A 22 -4.17 12.23 11.66
N THR A 23 -5.23 11.44 11.78
CA THR A 23 -5.27 10.04 11.38
C THR A 23 -6.32 9.85 10.32
N VAL A 24 -6.09 8.89 9.43
CA VAL A 24 -7.10 8.37 8.51
C VAL A 24 -7.39 6.95 8.94
N ASP A 25 -8.64 6.69 9.32
CA ASP A 25 -9.12 5.32 9.47
C ASP A 25 -9.21 4.72 8.07
N MET A 26 -8.51 3.61 7.87
CA MET A 26 -8.42 2.89 6.62
C MET A 26 -9.11 1.53 6.71
N THR A 27 -9.99 1.35 7.69
CA THR A 27 -10.81 0.14 7.82
C THR A 27 -11.63 -0.05 6.54
N GLY A 28 -11.53 -1.23 5.93
CA GLY A 28 -12.20 -1.53 4.67
C GLY A 28 -11.51 -1.02 3.40
N TRP A 29 -10.45 -0.21 3.53
CA TRP A 29 -9.72 0.31 2.37
C TRP A 29 -8.92 -0.79 1.69
N SER A 30 -8.58 -0.55 0.42
CA SER A 30 -7.74 -1.46 -0.34
C SER A 30 -6.69 -0.73 -1.19
N LEU A 31 -5.63 -1.46 -1.50
CA LEU A 31 -4.59 -1.03 -2.42
C LEU A 31 -4.58 -1.97 -3.61
N ARG A 32 -4.82 -1.43 -4.80
CA ARG A 32 -4.91 -2.17 -6.05
C ARG A 32 -3.72 -1.80 -6.93
N LYS A 33 -2.95 -2.79 -7.37
CA LYS A 33 -1.87 -2.59 -8.33
C LYS A 33 -2.17 -3.34 -9.61
N THR A 34 -2.15 -2.64 -10.72
CA THR A 34 -2.34 -3.18 -12.07
C THR A 34 -1.05 -3.03 -12.86
N ILE A 35 -0.54 -4.13 -13.42
CA ILE A 35 0.67 -4.16 -14.24
C ILE A 35 0.32 -4.55 -15.67
N ASP A 36 0.81 -3.77 -16.63
CA ASP A 36 0.65 -3.95 -18.07
C ASP A 36 -0.80 -4.26 -18.48
N SER A 37 -1.74 -3.60 -17.79
CA SER A 37 -3.21 -3.71 -17.97
C SER A 37 -3.79 -5.12 -17.77
N LYS A 38 -3.07 -6.05 -17.14
CA LYS A 38 -3.49 -7.46 -17.03
C LYS A 38 -3.31 -8.08 -15.65
N CYS A 39 -2.20 -7.80 -14.97
CA CYS A 39 -1.92 -8.43 -13.68
C CYS A 39 -2.37 -7.49 -12.56
N THR A 40 -3.47 -7.85 -11.88
CA THR A 40 -4.04 -7.06 -10.79
C THR A 40 -3.82 -7.76 -9.46
N SER A 41 -3.09 -7.10 -8.55
CA SER A 41 -2.95 -7.51 -7.15
C SER A 41 -3.77 -6.58 -6.26
N ILE A 42 -4.44 -7.15 -5.25
CA ILE A 42 -5.25 -6.39 -4.29
C ILE A 42 -4.79 -6.74 -2.88
N TYR A 43 -4.49 -5.72 -2.10
CA TYR A 43 -4.23 -5.81 -0.66
C TYR A 43 -5.35 -5.09 0.09
N LYS A 44 -5.90 -5.72 1.12
CA LYS A 44 -6.85 -5.08 2.03
C LYS A 44 -6.13 -4.64 3.30
N PHE A 45 -6.38 -3.43 3.75
CA PHE A 45 -5.83 -2.96 5.01
C PHE A 45 -6.44 -3.74 6.19
N PRO A 46 -5.68 -3.94 7.29
CA PRO A 46 -6.22 -4.57 8.48
C PRO A 46 -7.38 -3.76 9.09
N ASP A 47 -8.31 -4.45 9.74
CA ASP A 47 -9.38 -3.79 10.48
C ASP A 47 -8.79 -2.87 11.56
N ASN A 48 -9.42 -1.70 11.76
CA ASN A 48 -8.97 -0.67 12.70
C ASN A 48 -7.59 -0.07 12.39
N PHE A 49 -7.08 -0.25 11.16
CA PHE A 49 -5.82 0.36 10.76
C PHE A 49 -5.98 1.87 10.60
N ASN A 50 -5.10 2.63 11.27
CA ASN A 50 -5.11 4.08 11.26
C ASN A 50 -3.79 4.64 10.73
N ALA A 51 -3.81 5.28 9.56
CA ALA A 51 -2.65 5.93 8.98
C ALA A 51 -2.44 7.33 9.59
N LYS A 52 -1.36 7.48 10.35
CA LYS A 52 -1.00 8.75 10.99
C LYS A 52 -0.34 9.70 9.99
N SER A 53 -0.64 10.99 10.10
CA SER A 53 0.07 12.04 9.37
C SER A 53 1.57 11.97 9.66
N ARG A 54 2.39 12.23 8.63
CA ARG A 54 3.88 12.22 8.68
C ARG A 54 4.53 10.88 9.04
N LEU A 55 3.74 9.80 9.13
CA LEU A 55 4.24 8.46 9.36
C LEU A 55 3.92 7.60 8.12
N PRO A 56 4.88 7.40 7.22
CA PRO A 56 4.66 6.57 6.04
C PRO A 56 4.28 5.14 6.43
N VAL A 57 3.45 4.53 5.60
CA VAL A 57 3.03 3.13 5.71
C VAL A 57 3.66 2.37 4.55
N ARG A 58 4.56 1.44 4.86
CA ARG A 58 5.19 0.55 3.90
C ARG A 58 4.48 -0.79 3.91
N ILE A 59 3.98 -1.23 2.75
CA ILE A 59 3.35 -2.52 2.55
C ILE A 59 4.30 -3.41 1.76
N ILE A 60 4.85 -4.43 2.43
CA ILE A 60 5.84 -5.36 1.86
C ILE A 60 5.10 -6.62 1.41
N ALA A 61 5.24 -6.97 0.13
CA ALA A 61 4.78 -8.26 -0.38
C ALA A 61 5.73 -9.36 0.11
N ARG A 62 5.16 -10.45 0.63
CA ARG A 62 5.93 -11.61 1.06
C ARG A 62 5.06 -12.85 0.97
N ASN A 63 5.46 -13.83 0.17
CA ASN A 63 4.82 -15.15 0.21
C ASN A 63 5.27 -15.87 1.49
N THR A 64 4.40 -15.91 2.49
CA THR A 64 4.64 -16.70 3.69
C THR A 64 3.49 -17.68 3.90
N SER A 65 3.81 -18.88 4.37
CA SER A 65 2.82 -19.91 4.69
C SER A 65 2.03 -19.60 5.98
N LYS A 66 2.34 -18.50 6.67
CA LYS A 66 1.65 -18.06 7.88
C LYS A 66 0.96 -16.73 7.59
N LYS A 67 -0.35 -16.66 7.85
CA LYS A 67 -1.07 -15.40 7.78
C LYS A 67 -0.60 -14.51 8.93
N GLU A 68 0.27 -13.57 8.63
CA GLU A 68 0.86 -12.65 9.59
C GLU A 68 0.60 -11.23 9.08
N SER A 69 -0.54 -10.67 9.48
CA SER A 69 -0.81 -9.24 9.33
C SER A 69 0.00 -8.47 10.36
N THR A 70 1.33 -8.56 10.27
CA THR A 70 2.23 -8.00 11.27
C THR A 70 2.35 -6.50 11.06
N ILE A 71 1.78 -5.73 11.97
CA ILE A 71 1.97 -4.28 12.05
C ILE A 71 3.22 -4.03 12.90
N THR A 72 4.35 -3.76 12.26
CA THR A 72 5.57 -3.35 12.98
C THR A 72 5.74 -1.84 12.86
N ARG A 73 5.97 -1.15 13.97
CA ARG A 73 6.41 0.26 13.93
C ARG A 73 7.91 0.29 14.15
N ARG A 74 8.65 0.78 13.16
CA ARG A 74 10.12 0.86 13.22
C ARG A 74 10.56 2.17 12.56
N ASP A 75 11.52 2.86 13.16
CA ASP A 75 12.27 3.96 12.52
C ASP A 75 11.42 5.03 11.82
N GLY A 76 10.29 5.44 12.42
CA GLY A 76 9.44 6.48 11.83
C GLY A 76 8.60 6.03 10.64
N GLU A 77 8.42 4.72 10.43
CA GLU A 77 7.43 4.15 9.49
C GLU A 77 6.58 3.06 10.14
N THR A 78 5.40 2.82 9.57
CA THR A 78 4.57 1.65 9.87
C THR A 78 4.76 0.62 8.76
N ILE A 79 5.11 -0.60 9.11
CA ILE A 79 5.31 -1.71 8.18
C ILE A 79 4.12 -2.64 8.27
N LEU A 80 3.52 -2.95 7.12
CA LEU A 80 2.49 -3.95 6.90
C LEU A 80 3.02 -5.04 5.97
N ILE A 81 2.57 -6.27 6.17
CA ILE A 81 2.93 -7.41 5.32
C ILE A 81 1.71 -7.85 4.51
N ALA A 82 1.87 -7.90 3.19
CA ALA A 82 0.92 -8.53 2.27
C ALA A 82 1.33 -9.99 2.08
N ASP A 83 0.89 -10.85 3.01
CA ASP A 83 1.28 -12.26 3.13
C ASP A 83 0.73 -13.18 2.02
N THR A 84 -0.34 -12.75 1.35
CA THR A 84 -0.94 -13.45 0.21
C THR A 84 -0.29 -13.11 -1.13
N LEU A 85 0.61 -12.13 -1.17
CA LEU A 85 1.25 -11.66 -2.40
C LEU A 85 2.74 -12.02 -2.38
N PRO A 86 3.25 -12.78 -3.37
CA PRO A 86 4.68 -13.08 -3.46
C PRO A 86 5.53 -11.85 -3.77
N ALA A 87 4.99 -10.96 -4.60
CA ALA A 87 5.57 -9.67 -4.95
C ALA A 87 4.43 -8.75 -5.43
N TRP A 88 4.66 -7.44 -5.43
CA TRP A 88 3.77 -6.49 -6.10
C TRP A 88 3.94 -6.53 -7.61
N GLY A 89 5.13 -6.94 -8.08
CA GLY A 89 5.46 -7.08 -9.48
C GLY A 89 5.99 -5.79 -10.11
N ILE A 90 6.65 -5.97 -11.25
CA ILE A 90 7.25 -4.93 -12.10
C ILE A 90 6.78 -5.18 -13.53
N GLY A 91 6.52 -4.13 -14.29
CA GLY A 91 6.21 -4.21 -15.72
C GLY A 91 6.49 -2.88 -16.40
N LYS A 92 6.21 -2.76 -17.70
CA LYS A 92 6.48 -1.50 -18.44
C LYS A 92 5.58 -0.37 -17.97
N HIS A 93 4.35 -0.70 -17.63
CA HIS A 93 3.38 0.22 -17.04
C HIS A 93 2.80 -0.39 -15.77
N ALA A 94 2.86 0.34 -14.67
CA ALA A 94 2.24 -0.04 -13.41
C ALA A 94 1.39 1.10 -12.86
N THR A 95 0.13 0.81 -12.56
CA THR A 95 -0.80 1.71 -11.90
C THR A 95 -1.08 1.20 -10.50
N THR A 96 -0.96 2.06 -9.50
CA THR A 96 -1.26 1.75 -8.10
C THR A 96 -2.36 2.68 -7.62
N GLN A 97 -3.49 2.14 -7.22
CA GLN A 97 -4.67 2.86 -6.74
C GLN A 97 -4.88 2.57 -5.25
N LEU A 98 -5.19 3.62 -4.51
CA LEU A 98 -5.68 3.53 -3.14
C LEU A 98 -7.18 3.80 -3.17
N LEU A 99 -7.95 2.82 -2.72
CA LEU A 99 -9.41 2.83 -2.74
C LEU A 99 -9.92 2.82 -1.29
N ASP A 100 -10.95 3.61 -1.01
CA ASP A 100 -11.60 3.59 0.30
C ASP A 100 -12.56 2.40 0.47
N GLU A 101 -13.31 2.37 1.58
CA GLU A 101 -14.25 1.28 1.89
C GLU A 101 -15.44 1.18 0.92
N ARG A 102 -15.67 2.21 0.10
CA ARG A 102 -16.73 2.26 -0.92
C ARG A 102 -16.21 1.94 -2.32
N GLU A 103 -14.93 1.60 -2.43
CA GLU A 103 -14.18 1.46 -3.68
C GLU A 103 -14.00 2.79 -4.44
N ASP A 104 -14.16 3.94 -3.77
CA ASP A 104 -13.88 5.24 -4.36
C ASP A 104 -12.37 5.51 -4.38
N GLU A 105 -11.85 6.04 -5.50
CA GLU A 105 -10.42 6.32 -5.65
C GLU A 105 -9.99 7.53 -4.83
N GLN A 106 -9.09 7.30 -3.88
CA GLN A 106 -8.51 8.33 -3.02
C GLN A 106 -7.13 8.80 -3.52
N SER A 107 -6.42 7.94 -4.25
CA SER A 107 -5.12 8.28 -4.84
C SER A 107 -4.74 7.31 -5.96
N ILE A 108 -4.01 7.80 -6.96
CA ILE A 108 -3.44 7.02 -8.04
C ILE A 108 -1.97 7.39 -8.25
N TYR A 109 -1.13 6.37 -8.48
CA TYR A 109 0.27 6.50 -8.85
C TYR A 109 0.57 5.66 -10.09
N ILE A 110 1.12 6.30 -11.13
CA ILE A 110 1.44 5.66 -12.41
C ILE A 110 2.95 5.66 -12.58
N GLN A 111 3.51 4.49 -12.84
CA GLN A 111 4.92 4.27 -13.12
C GLN A 111 5.07 3.72 -14.53
N THR A 112 5.92 4.36 -15.33
CA THR A 112 6.30 3.90 -16.66
C THR A 112 7.80 3.68 -16.68
N PHE A 113 8.22 2.48 -17.08
CA PHE A 113 9.62 2.15 -17.28
C PHE A 113 9.93 2.19 -18.78
N ALA A 114 11.01 2.87 -19.14
CA ALA A 114 11.52 2.96 -20.51
C ALA A 114 12.39 1.75 -20.87
#